data_AF-A0A418R4T9-F1
#
_entry.id   AF-A0A418R4T9-F1
#
_cell.length_a   1.000
_cell.length_b   1.000
_cell.length_c   1.000
_cell.angle_alpha   90.00
_cell.angle_beta   90.00
_cell.angle_gamma   90.00
#
_symmetry.space_group_name_H-M   'P 1'
#
loop_
_entity.id
_entity.type
_entity.pdbx_description
1 polymer ?
#
loop_
_entity_poly.entity_id
_entity_poly.type
_entity_poly.pdbx_seq_one_letter_code
_entity_poly.pdbx_strand_id
1 'polypeptide(L)' 'MQPFETVTTPADLRTLLPHGAISSIARSLKMSHAAVSKALQKARPSHPAVAEAVRLIKEAGSQNVQHDLNQLKK' A
#
# COMPACT_ATOMS: atom_id res chain seq x y z
N MET A 1 27.35 -6.29 22.85
CA MET A 1 26.83 -5.30 21.88
C MET A 1 26.78 -5.96 20.52
N GLN A 2 25.59 -6.34 20.03
CA GLN A 2 25.40 -6.80 18.65
C GLN A 2 24.84 -5.62 17.81
N PRO A 3 25.33 -5.43 16.57
CA PRO A 3 25.14 -4.20 15.84
C PRO A 3 23.81 -4.19 15.07
N PHE A 4 23.11 -3.06 15.20
CA PHE A 4 22.11 -2.48 14.30
C PHE A 4 21.46 -3.43 13.28
N GLU A 5 20.24 -3.90 13.58
CA GLU A 5 19.24 -4.16 12.55
C GLU A 5 18.90 -2.82 11.89
N THR A 6 19.71 -2.40 10.92
CA THR A 6 19.31 -1.36 9.99
C THR A 6 18.14 -1.93 9.20
N VAL A 7 16.91 -1.62 9.65
CA VAL A 7 15.70 -1.65 8.84
C VAL A 7 15.94 -0.68 7.68
N THR A 8 16.69 -1.14 6.70
CA THR A 8 17.16 -0.32 5.60
C THR A 8 16.01 -0.30 4.60
N THR A 9 15.41 0.88 4.47
CA THR A 9 14.34 1.27 3.53
C THR A 9 12.91 1.15 4.08
N PRO A 10 12.37 2.18 4.74
CA PRO A 10 10.95 2.41 4.62
C PRO A 10 10.66 2.93 3.20
N ALA A 11 9.56 2.46 2.61
CA ALA A 11 8.68 3.21 1.71
C ALA A 11 8.42 2.65 0.30
N ASP A 12 8.70 1.38 -0.01
CA ASP A 12 8.00 0.81 -1.18
C ASP A 12 6.59 0.41 -0.76
N LEU A 13 5.65 1.36 -0.84
CA LEU A 13 4.22 1.16 -0.51
C LEU A 13 3.61 -0.05 -1.23
N ARG A 14 4.27 -0.52 -2.30
CA ARG A 14 3.91 -1.72 -3.06
C ARG A 14 3.87 -2.98 -2.23
N THR A 15 4.69 -3.10 -1.17
CA THR A 15 4.70 -4.30 -0.31
C THR A 15 3.49 -4.36 0.62
N LEU A 16 2.88 -3.21 0.90
CA LEU A 16 1.70 -3.09 1.76
C LEU A 16 0.40 -3.12 0.97
N LEU A 17 0.47 -3.02 -0.36
CA LEU A 17 -0.71 -2.97 -1.22
C LEU A 17 -1.29 -4.37 -1.46
N PRO A 18 -2.63 -4.50 -1.48
CA PRO A 18 -3.27 -5.75 -1.84
C PRO A 18 -2.96 -6.12 -3.31
N HIS A 19 -3.00 -7.41 -3.61
CA HIS A 19 -2.78 -7.90 -4.98
C HIS A 19 -3.72 -7.19 -5.97
N GLY A 20 -3.16 -6.68 -7.07
CA GLY A 20 -3.91 -5.95 -8.10
C GLY A 20 -4.17 -4.46 -7.80
N ALA A 21 -3.76 -3.94 -6.64
CA ALA A 21 -3.97 -2.52 -6.31
C ALA A 21 -3.28 -1.57 -7.30
N ILE A 22 -2.08 -1.90 -7.77
CA ILE A 22 -1.37 -1.08 -8.78
C ILE A 22 -2.19 -0.95 -10.06
N SER A 23 -2.80 -2.05 -10.53
CA SER A 23 -3.67 -2.03 -11.71
C SER A 23 -4.96 -1.22 -11.46
N SER A 24 -5.51 -1.31 -10.26
CA SER A 24 -6.69 -0.54 -9.86
C SER A 24 -6.40 0.97 -9.83
N ILE A 25 -5.29 1.37 -9.20
CA ILE A 25 -4.83 2.75 -9.13
C ILE A 25 -4.53 3.28 -10.55
N ALA A 26 -3.83 2.50 -11.37
CA ALA A 26 -3.54 2.86 -12.76
C ALA A 26 -4.81 3.13 -13.57
N ARG A 27 -5.84 2.27 -13.42
CA ARG A 27 -7.14 2.45 -14.07
C ARG A 27 -7.88 3.68 -13.55
N SER A 28 -7.92 3.87 -12.23
CA SER A 28 -8.62 4.99 -11.58
C SER A 28 -8.02 6.34 -11.99
N LEU A 29 -6.69 6.44 -11.98
CA LEU A 29 -5.97 7.68 -12.28
C LEU A 29 -5.66 7.84 -13.78
N LYS A 30 -6.08 6.90 -14.63
CA LYS A 30 -5.73 6.84 -16.07
C LYS A 30 -4.22 6.97 -16.30
N MET A 31 -3.41 6.32 -15.46
CA MET A 31 -1.95 6.33 -15.49
C MET A 31 -1.40 4.98 -15.96
N SER A 32 -0.19 4.99 -16.53
CA SER A 32 0.50 3.73 -16.83
C SER A 32 0.94 3.02 -15.55
N HIS A 33 0.99 1.68 -15.60
CA HIS A 33 1.47 0.86 -14.48
C HIS A 33 2.89 1.25 -14.05
N ALA A 34 3.75 1.60 -15.01
CA ALA A 34 5.11 2.07 -14.77
C ALA A 34 5.15 3.41 -14.02
N ALA A 35 4.24 4.35 -14.36
CA ALA A 35 4.15 5.63 -13.67
C ALA A 35 3.67 5.47 -12.22
N VAL A 36 2.66 4.62 -11.98
CA VAL A 36 2.19 4.27 -10.64
C VAL A 36 3.29 3.60 -9.82
N SER A 37 3.95 2.59 -10.39
CA SER A 37 5.10 1.90 -9.81
C SER A 37 6.20 2.88 -9.37
N LYS A 38 6.59 3.79 -10.26
CA LYS A 38 7.62 4.81 -9.98
C LYS A 38 7.18 5.82 -8.93
N ALA A 39 5.89 6.18 -8.92
CA ALA A 39 5.33 7.07 -7.92
C ALA A 39 5.34 6.44 -6.52
N LEU A 40 4.98 5.15 -6.42
CA LEU A 40 4.99 4.40 -5.17
C LEU A 40 6.40 4.19 -4.65
N GLN A 41 7.36 3.86 -5.53
CA GLN A 41 8.77 3.73 -5.17
C GLN A 41 9.36 5.05 -4.63
N LYS A 42 8.91 6.18 -5.18
CA LYS A 42 9.32 7.51 -4.69
C LYS A 42 8.57 7.97 -3.44
N ALA A 43 7.49 7.28 -3.07
CA ALA A 43 6.65 7.52 -1.90
C ALA A 43 6.31 8.99 -1.62
N ARG A 44 6.11 9.81 -2.68
CA ARG A 44 5.80 11.23 -2.49
C ARG A 44 4.32 11.38 -2.10
N PRO A 45 3.99 11.86 -0.89
CA PRO A 45 2.62 11.93 -0.41
C PRO A 45 1.73 12.89 -1.21
N SER A 46 2.34 13.85 -1.92
CA SER A 46 1.63 14.76 -2.83
C SER A 46 1.23 14.12 -4.17
N HIS A 47 1.70 12.91 -4.47
CA HIS A 47 1.37 12.24 -5.72
C HIS A 47 0.03 11.49 -5.60
N PRO A 48 -0.90 11.64 -6.55
CA PRO A 48 -2.24 11.03 -6.45
C PRO A 48 -2.19 9.50 -6.33
N ALA A 49 -1.27 8.83 -7.03
CA ALA A 49 -1.08 7.38 -6.91
C ALA A 49 -0.67 6.92 -5.50
N VAL A 50 0.08 7.74 -4.77
CA VAL A 50 0.50 7.44 -3.39
C VAL A 50 -0.67 7.65 -2.43
N ALA A 51 -1.44 8.72 -2.61
CA ALA A 51 -2.65 8.96 -1.83
C ALA A 51 -3.68 7.82 -1.99
N GLU A 52 -3.92 7.37 -3.23
CA GLU A 52 -4.81 6.24 -3.50
C GLU A 52 -4.27 4.93 -2.94
N ALA A 53 -2.98 4.67 -3.04
CA ALA A 53 -2.36 3.50 -2.42
C ALA A 53 -2.58 3.47 -0.90
N VAL A 54 -2.35 4.60 -0.21
CA VAL A 54 -2.58 4.71 1.22
C VAL A 54 -4.05 4.49 1.58
N ARG A 55 -4.98 5.02 0.78
CA ARG A 55 -6.42 4.78 0.97
C ARG A 55 -6.76 3.29 0.88
N LEU A 56 -6.27 2.60 -0.15
CA LEU A 56 -6.50 1.17 -0.36
C LEU A 56 -5.90 0.31 0.76
N ILE A 57 -4.72 0.67 1.28
CA ILE A 57 -4.10 -0.02 2.41
C ILE A 57 -4.98 0.08 3.65
N LYS A 58 -5.52 1.28 3.94
CA LYS A 58 -6.41 1.50 5.08
C LYS A 58 -7.72 0.72 4.94
N GLU A 59 -8.31 0.70 3.75
CA GLU A 59 -9.53 -0.05 3.47
C GLU A 59 -9.32 -1.56 3.62
N ALA A 60 -8.24 -2.09 3.06
CA ALA A 60 -7.90 -3.50 3.19
C ALA A 60 -7.64 -3.88 4.67
N GLY A 61 -6.92 -3.03 5.42
CA GLY A 61 -6.72 -3.24 6.86
C GLY A 61 -8.02 -3.25 7.65
N SER A 62 -8.95 -2.34 7.35
CA SER A 62 -10.28 -2.29 7.98
C SER A 62 -11.09 -3.57 7.71
N GLN A 63 -11.06 -4.06 6.48
CA GLN A 63 -11.73 -5.32 6.11
C GLN A 63 -11.15 -6.52 6.84
N ASN A 64 -9.82 -6.59 6.99
CA ASN A 64 -9.16 -7.66 7.74
C ASN A 64 -9.57 -7.63 9.21
N VAL A 65 -9.59 -6.46 9.85
CA VAL A 65 -10.05 -6.31 11.23
C VAL A 65 -11.52 -6.73 11.38
N GLN A 66 -12.38 -6.36 10.43
CA GLN A 66 -13.78 -6.79 10.45
C GLN A 66 -13.92 -8.31 10.30
N HIS A 67 -13.09 -8.93 9.46
CA HIS A 67 -13.04 -10.37 9.30
C HIS A 67 -12.63 -11.06 10.61
N ASP A 68 -11.55 -10.60 11.24
CA ASP A 68 -11.05 -11.15 12.51
C ASP A 68 -12.08 -11.01 13.63
N LEU A 69 -12.75 -9.84 13.75
CA LEU A 69 -13.84 -9.63 14.70
C LEU A 69 -15.01 -10.58 14.47
N ASN A 70 -15.34 -10.91 13.21
CA ASN A 70 -16.38 -11.87 12.90
C ASN A 70 -15.97 -13.31 13.24
N GLN A 71 -14.68 -13.64 13.18
CA GLN A 71 -14.18 -14.94 13.61
C GLN A 71 -14.20 -15.10 15.14
N LEU A 72 -13.88 -14.04 15.89
CA LEU A 72 -13.93 -14.05 17.36
C LEU A 72 -15.34 -14.15 17.96
N LYS A 73 -16.37 -13.90 17.16
CA LYS A 73 -17.78 -14.05 17.56
C LYS A 73 -18.34 -15.46 17.34
N LYS A 74 -17.54 -16.38 16.76
CA LYS A 74 -17.87 -17.80 16.63
C LYS A 74 -17.31 -18.57 17.82
#